data_AF-A0A1B1YG33-F1
#
_entry.id   AF-A0A1B1YG33-F1
#
_cell.length_a   1.000
_cell.length_b   1.000
_cell.length_c   1.000
_cell.angle_alpha   90.00
_cell.angle_beta   90.00
_cell.angle_gamma   90.00
#
_symmetry.space_group_name_H-M   'P 1'
#
loop_
_entity.id
_entity.type
_entity.pdbx_description
1 polymer ?
#
loop_
_entity_poly.entity_id
_entity_poly.type
_entity_poly.pdbx_seq_one_letter_code
_entity_poly.pdbx_strand_id
1 'polypeptide(L)'
;MNDFSNYLHGQITRKKIEKGIEMLRNESAAELRKKLQSVNIDEALKKLDEYDKNRLRELGINISEYRNRITEADIQKIYQVLGRDGEKVIRKLRELLR
;
A
#
# COMPACT_ATOMS: atom_id res chain seq x y z
N MET A 1 -17.43 12.94 15.89
CA MET A 1 -17.31 11.91 14.85
C MET A 1 -17.01 10.59 15.55
N ASN A 2 -17.68 9.49 15.19
CA ASN A 2 -17.67 8.24 15.97
C ASN A 2 -16.30 7.55 15.97
N ASP A 3 -15.57 7.64 17.08
CA ASP A 3 -14.27 6.99 17.30
C ASP A 3 -14.28 5.49 16.94
N PHE A 4 -15.42 4.82 17.15
CA PHE A 4 -15.61 3.42 16.78
C PHE A 4 -15.54 3.17 15.26
N SER A 5 -16.09 4.07 14.44
CA SER A 5 -16.06 3.94 12.98
C SER A 5 -14.64 4.14 12.44
N ASN A 6 -13.92 5.13 12.96
CA ASN A 6 -12.52 5.37 12.63
C ASN A 6 -11.64 4.20 13.09
N TYR A 7 -11.89 3.64 14.27
CA TYR A 7 -11.19 2.45 14.75
C TYR A 7 -11.39 1.25 13.82
N LEU A 8 -12.64 0.92 13.48
CA LEU A 8 -12.93 -0.19 12.55
C LEU A 8 -12.30 0.03 11.19
N HIS A 9 -12.41 1.24 10.64
CA HIS A 9 -11.80 1.59 9.38
C HIS A 9 -10.26 1.45 9.43
N GLY A 10 -9.64 1.91 10.52
CA GLY A 10 -8.20 1.76 10.75
C GLY A 10 -7.76 0.30 10.82
N GLN A 11 -8.51 -0.56 11.51
CA GLN A 11 -8.23 -2.00 11.56
C GLN A 11 -8.31 -2.65 10.17
N ILE A 12 -9.32 -2.30 9.37
CA ILE A 12 -9.47 -2.81 7.99
C ILE A 12 -8.30 -2.33 7.12
N THR A 13 -7.96 -1.05 7.19
CA THR A 13 -6.87 -0.46 6.41
C THR A 13 -5.52 -1.08 6.81
N ARG A 14 -5.28 -1.29 8.10
CA ARG A 14 -4.09 -1.99 8.61
C ARG A 14 -3.96 -3.39 8.02
N LYS A 15 -5.03 -4.20 8.07
CA LYS A 15 -5.04 -5.55 7.49
C LYS A 15 -4.78 -5.55 5.99
N LYS A 16 -5.29 -4.57 5.25
CA LYS A 16 -5.02 -4.43 3.81
C LYS A 16 -3.55 -4.13 3.54
N ILE A 17 -2.92 -3.24 4.31
CA ILE A 17 -1.49 -2.93 4.19
C ILE A 17 -0.65 -4.18 4.49
N GLU A 18 -0.94 -4.87 5.59
CA GLU A 18 -0.22 -6.07 5.99
C GLU A 18 -0.31 -7.17 4.95
N LYS A 19 -1.52 -7.43 4.44
CA LYS A 19 -1.74 -8.39 3.36
C LYS A 19 -0.99 -7.99 2.08
N GLY A 20 -0.98 -6.71 1.73
CA GLY A 20 -0.21 -6.21 0.58
C GLY A 20 1.29 -6.48 0.71
N ILE A 21 1.86 -6.22 1.90
CA ILE A 21 3.27 -6.52 2.20
C ILE A 21 3.54 -8.02 2.18
N GLU A 22 2.64 -8.83 2.75
CA GLU A 22 2.73 -10.29 2.74
C GLU A 22 2.74 -10.82 1.30
N MET A 23 1.80 -10.36 0.47
CA MET A 23 1.74 -10.73 -0.95
C MET A 23 3.02 -10.32 -1.69
N LEU A 24 3.53 -9.11 -1.45
CA LEU A 24 4.79 -8.66 -2.04
C LEU A 24 5.96 -9.56 -1.64
N ARG A 25 6.00 -10.11 -0.43
CA ARG A 25 7.09 -10.97 0.03
C ARG A 25 6.95 -12.41 -0.46
N ASN A 26 5.76 -12.98 -0.32
CA ASN A 26 5.52 -14.40 -0.47
C ASN A 26 5.12 -14.81 -1.89
N GLU A 27 4.59 -13.89 -2.69
CA GLU A 27 4.15 -14.18 -4.06
C GLU A 27 5.21 -13.76 -5.09
N SER A 28 5.19 -14.48 -6.22
CA SER A 28 6.04 -14.17 -7.37
C SER A 28 5.48 -12.96 -8.14
N ALA A 29 6.34 -12.27 -8.89
CA ALA A 29 5.90 -11.15 -9.73
C ALA A 29 4.84 -11.58 -10.77
N ALA A 30 4.88 -12.83 -11.25
CA ALA A 30 3.90 -13.36 -12.19
C ALA A 30 2.51 -13.53 -11.55
N GLU A 31 2.45 -14.08 -10.33
CA GLU A 31 1.19 -14.24 -9.58
C GLU A 31 0.57 -12.89 -9.23
N LEU A 32 1.40 -11.95 -8.76
CA LEU A 32 0.96 -10.59 -8.46
C LEU A 32 0.40 -9.88 -9.71
N ARG A 33 1.06 -10.02 -10.86
CA ARG A 33 0.56 -9.50 -12.14
C ARG A 33 -0.82 -10.06 -12.46
N LYS A 34 -1.00 -11.38 -12.37
CA LYS A 34 -2.28 -12.05 -12.63
C LYS A 34 -3.39 -11.54 -11.72
N LYS A 35 -3.10 -11.30 -10.45
CA LYS A 35 -4.06 -10.74 -9.48
C LYS A 35 -4.41 -9.29 -9.74
N LEU A 36 -3.47 -8.51 -10.26
CA LEU A 36 -3.66 -7.09 -10.56
C LEU A 36 -4.19 -6.83 -11.97
N GLN A 37 -4.35 -7.84 -12.82
CA GLN A 37 -4.90 -7.70 -14.19
C GLN A 37 -6.29 -7.05 -14.22
N SER A 38 -7.12 -7.31 -13.22
CA SER A 38 -8.47 -6.73 -13.10
C SER A 38 -8.51 -5.45 -12.28
N VAL A 39 -7.37 -4.97 -11.79
CA VAL A 39 -7.29 -3.80 -10.92
C VAL A 39 -6.97 -2.57 -11.75
N ASN A 40 -7.82 -1.55 -11.65
CA ASN A 40 -7.51 -0.22 -12.17
C ASN A 40 -6.50 0.46 -11.24
N ILE A 41 -5.23 0.49 -11.65
CA ILE A 41 -4.13 1.04 -10.86
C ILE A 41 -4.29 2.56 -10.63
N ASP A 42 -4.79 3.30 -11.62
CA ASP A 42 -5.04 4.74 -11.46
C ASP A 42 -6.15 5.02 -10.44
N GLU A 43 -7.21 4.21 -10.41
CA GLU A 43 -8.25 4.31 -9.39
C GLU A 43 -7.72 3.96 -7.98
N ALA A 44 -6.89 2.92 -7.89
CA ALA A 44 -6.23 2.53 -6.65
C ALA A 44 -5.30 3.63 -6.12
N LEU A 45 -4.55 4.29 -7.01
CA LEU A 45 -3.69 5.43 -6.67
C LEU A 45 -4.50 6.63 -6.18
N LYS A 46 -5.61 6.97 -6.85
CA LYS A 46 -6.51 8.05 -6.40
C LYS A 46 -7.07 7.79 -5.00
N LYS A 47 -7.50 6.55 -4.73
CA LYS A 47 -7.93 6.16 -3.38
C LYS A 47 -6.79 6.29 -2.37
N LEU A 48 -5.56 5.97 -2.76
CA LEU A 48 -4.39 6.13 -1.91
C LEU A 48 -4.07 7.61 -1.62
N ASP A 49 -4.42 8.53 -2.51
CA ASP A 49 -4.27 9.97 -2.28
C ASP A 49 -5.15 10.48 -1.13
N GLU A 50 -6.25 9.79 -0.81
CA GLU A 50 -7.10 10.09 0.35
C GLU A 50 -6.42 9.74 1.69
N TYR A 51 -5.38 8.89 1.67
CA TYR A 51 -4.65 8.45 2.86
C TYR A 51 -3.30 9.16 2.94
N ASP A 52 -3.28 10.36 3.53
CA ASP A 52 -2.04 10.99 3.96
C ASP A 52 -1.58 10.50 5.34
N LYS A 53 -0.42 10.96 5.81
CA LYS A 53 0.12 10.58 7.13
C LYS A 53 -0.79 10.98 8.28
N ASN A 54 -1.51 12.10 8.17
CA ASN A 54 -2.38 12.58 9.22
C ASN A 54 -3.62 11.68 9.31
N ARG A 55 -4.22 11.37 8.16
CA ARG A 55 -5.35 10.45 8.05
C ARG A 55 -5.00 9.07 8.57
N LEU A 56 -3.82 8.55 8.24
CA LEU A 56 -3.37 7.26 8.77
C LEU A 56 -3.20 7.30 10.30
N ARG A 57 -2.68 8.40 10.86
CA ARG A 57 -2.57 8.58 12.32
C ARG A 57 -3.94 8.66 13.01
N GLU A 58 -4.91 9.37 12.42
CA GLU A 58 -6.30 9.40 12.92
C GLU A 58 -6.92 8.01 12.99
N LEU A 59 -6.52 7.13 12.07
CA LEU A 59 -6.93 5.73 12.03
C LEU A 59 -6.09 4.81 12.94
N GLY A 60 -5.16 5.37 13.71
CA GLY A 60 -4.27 4.61 14.58
C GLY A 60 -3.21 3.79 13.83
N ILE A 61 -2.85 4.19 12.60
CA ILE A 61 -1.85 3.51 11.77
C ILE A 61 -0.57 4.35 11.77
N ASN A 62 0.49 3.80 12.36
CA ASN A 62 1.81 4.41 12.33
C ASN A 62 2.58 3.94 11.08
N ILE A 63 2.53 4.74 10.01
CA ILE A 63 3.16 4.40 8.73
C ILE A 63 4.69 4.16 8.86
N SER A 64 5.33 4.74 9.87
CA SER A 64 6.76 4.59 10.15
C SER A 64 7.15 3.14 10.47
N GLU A 65 6.23 2.35 11.04
CA GLU A 65 6.47 0.92 11.33
C GLU A 65 6.62 0.09 10.06
N TYR A 66 6.04 0.55 8.95
CA TYR A 66 6.12 -0.13 7.66
C TYR A 66 7.34 0.27 6.85
N ARG A 67 8.01 1.37 7.21
CA ARG A 67 9.23 1.84 6.51
C ARG A 67 10.33 0.79 6.51
N ASN A 68 10.52 0.11 7.63
CA ASN A 68 11.54 -0.93 7.77
C ASN A 68 11.09 -2.28 7.18
N ARG A 69 9.82 -2.38 6.73
CA ARG A 69 9.26 -3.62 6.16
C ARG A 69 9.32 -3.65 4.63
N ILE A 70 9.53 -2.51 3.97
CA ILE A 70 9.64 -2.41 2.52
C ILE A 70 11.11 -2.30 2.14
N THR A 71 11.62 -3.32 1.44
CA THR A 71 13.01 -3.40 0.99
C THR A 71 13.16 -2.94 -0.46
N GLU A 72 14.39 -2.70 -0.91
CA GLU A 72 14.64 -2.37 -2.32
C GLU A 72 14.22 -3.50 -3.27
N ALA A 73 14.32 -4.76 -2.82
CA ALA A 73 13.81 -5.91 -3.58
C ALA A 73 12.27 -5.86 -3.74
N ASP A 74 11.54 -5.39 -2.72
CA ASP A 74 10.09 -5.18 -2.82
C ASP A 74 9.77 -4.07 -3.82
N ILE A 75 10.55 -2.98 -3.82
CA ILE A 75 10.41 -1.88 -4.79
C ILE A 75 10.66 -2.37 -6.23
N GLN A 76 11.72 -3.16 -6.44
CA GLN A 76 11.98 -3.76 -7.76
C GLN A 76 10.86 -4.71 -8.18
N LYS A 77 10.31 -5.50 -7.25
CA LYS A 77 9.18 -6.39 -7.53
C LYS A 77 7.93 -5.59 -7.93
N ILE A 78 7.64 -4.47 -7.25
CA ILE A 78 6.53 -3.58 -7.64
C ILE A 78 6.73 -3.07 -9.07
N TYR A 79 7.94 -2.62 -9.42
CA TYR A 79 8.25 -2.17 -10.78
C TYR A 79 8.07 -3.30 -11.80
N GLN A 80 8.55 -4.51 -11.50
CA GLN A 80 8.31 -5.66 -12.36
C GLN A 80 6.81 -5.93 -12.52
N VAL A 81 6.03 -5.90 -11.45
CA VAL A 81 4.61 -6.23 -11.51
C VAL A 81 3.81 -5.20 -12.29
N LEU A 82 4.03 -3.91 -12.05
CA LEU A 82 3.19 -2.83 -12.57
C LEU A 82 3.78 -2.09 -13.77
N GLY A 83 5.04 -2.35 -14.13
CA GLY A 83 5.73 -1.66 -15.22
C GLY A 83 5.73 -0.14 -15.02
N ARG A 84 5.25 0.60 -16.02
CA ARG A 84 5.21 2.07 -16.02
C ARG A 84 4.39 2.65 -14.86
N ASP A 85 3.30 2.01 -14.47
CA ASP A 85 2.51 2.47 -13.31
C ASP A 85 3.18 2.16 -11.98
N GLY A 86 4.15 1.25 -11.98
CA GLY A 86 4.99 0.93 -10.83
C GLY A 86 5.76 2.14 -10.32
N GLU A 87 6.25 3.01 -11.20
CA GLU A 87 6.96 4.23 -10.79
C GLU A 87 6.07 5.17 -9.97
N LYS A 88 4.80 5.34 -10.37
CA LYS A 88 3.83 6.16 -9.63
C LYS A 88 3.57 5.59 -8.23
N VAL A 89 3.35 4.26 -8.15
CA VAL A 89 3.13 3.55 -6.88
C VAL A 89 4.36 3.67 -5.96
N ILE A 90 5.56 3.45 -6.51
CA ILE A 90 6.82 3.56 -5.77
C ILE A 90 7.02 4.98 -5.24
N ARG A 91 6.75 6.01 -6.06
CA ARG A 91 6.85 7.41 -5.63
C ARG A 91 5.92 7.70 -4.46
N LYS A 92 4.66 7.27 -4.57
CA LYS A 92 3.66 7.49 -3.52
C LYS A 92 3.99 6.73 -2.23
N LEU A 93 4.46 5.49 -2.33
CA LEU A 93 4.96 4.74 -1.17
C LEU A 93 6.11 5.49 -0.50
N ARG A 94 7.08 5.99 -1.26
CA ARG A 94 8.20 6.78 -0.72
C ARG A 94 7.72 8.08 -0.05
N GLU A 95 6.73 8.77 -0.61
CA GLU A 95 6.13 9.97 -0.01
C GLU A 95 5.45 9.67 1.35
N LEU A 96 4.70 8.56 1.43
CA LEU A 96 4.03 8.12 2.66
C LEU A 96 5.02 7.66 3.75
N LEU A 97 6.12 7.03 3.34
CA LEU A 97 7.16 6.51 4.24
C LEU A 97 8.24 7.53 4.62
N ARG A 98 8.26 8.71 3.97
CA ARG A 98 9.24 9.78 4.27
C ARG A 98 9.08 10.31 5.69
#